data_AF-G6EJG3-F1
#
_entry.id   AF-G6EJG3-F1
#
_cell.length_a   1.000
_cell.length_b   1.000
_cell.length_c   1.000
_cell.angle_alpha   90.00
_cell.angle_beta   90.00
_cell.angle_gamma   90.00
#
_symmetry.space_group_name_H-M   'P 1'
#
loop_
_entity.id
_entity.type
_entity.pdbx_description
1 polymer ?
#
loop_
_entity_poly.entity_id
_entity_poly.type
_entity_poly.pdbx_seq_one_letter_code
_entity_poly.pdbx_strand_id
1 'polypeptide(L)'
;MWGHGAQQEYADLVARTLDLARADELGRVRAYVTRMIDLLGAIDLPVICGIGRPAGVFDRLFGGTGRIDTLCALEDARAELDQLVRLTAAALDPLLRLRDRLSEQARRIEATGGDIEAAALAAGFLADHLSITQPALSQRFLERAMSLTRSVVQLRGDDPLRAAQAEQPLHLIAAIQEAVLVAMPAWLSTIAALTATASGARSPNPTEAGELQHRLQTILQQLKT
;
A
#
# COMPACT_ATOMS: atom_id res chain seq x y z
N MET A 1 12.71 17.38 33.80
CA MET A 1 11.81 16.58 34.66
C MET A 1 11.99 15.10 34.26
N TRP A 2 12.03 14.15 35.21
CA TRP A 2 12.35 12.74 34.94
C TRP A 2 11.43 12.12 33.88
N GLY A 3 11.98 11.39 32.90
CA GLY A 3 11.20 10.75 31.81
C GLY A 3 10.54 11.72 30.82
N HIS A 4 10.77 13.03 30.93
CA HIS A 4 10.15 14.03 30.04
C HIS A 4 10.71 13.95 28.62
N GLY A 5 12.02 13.74 28.49
CA GLY A 5 12.67 13.55 27.19
C GLY A 5 12.08 12.38 26.42
N ALA A 6 11.88 11.23 27.08
CA ALA A 6 11.29 10.04 26.44
C ALA A 6 9.84 10.27 25.99
N GLN A 7 9.01 10.96 26.79
CA GLN A 7 7.65 11.32 26.36
C GLN A 7 7.63 12.29 25.18
N GLN A 8 8.55 13.26 25.16
CA GLN A 8 8.66 14.21 24.07
C GLN A 8 9.14 13.52 22.78
N GLU A 9 10.15 12.65 22.89
CA GLU A 9 10.62 11.84 21.78
C GLU A 9 9.52 10.93 21.24
N TYR A 10 8.71 10.30 22.10
CA TYR A 10 7.55 9.52 21.68
C TYR A 10 6.58 10.36 20.83
N ALA A 11 6.23 11.57 21.30
CA ALA A 11 5.33 12.46 20.55
C ALA A 11 5.91 12.83 19.17
N ASP A 12 7.21 13.11 19.10
CA ASP A 12 7.90 13.42 17.85
C ASP A 12 7.93 12.21 16.90
N LEU A 13 8.17 11.00 17.41
CA LEU A 13 8.16 9.77 16.62
C LEU A 13 6.77 9.45 16.06
N VAL A 14 5.71 9.66 16.84
CA VAL A 14 4.33 9.50 16.37
C VAL A 14 4.02 10.50 15.25
N ALA A 15 4.39 11.77 15.42
CA ALA A 15 4.19 12.79 14.38
C ALA A 15 4.90 12.41 13.07
N ARG A 16 6.16 11.97 13.15
CA ARG A 16 6.93 11.52 11.98
C ARG A 16 6.31 10.30 11.31
N THR A 17 5.77 9.36 12.09
CA THR A 17 5.10 8.17 11.54
C THR A 17 3.86 8.55 10.75
N LEU A 18 3.07 9.51 11.24
CA LEU A 18 1.90 10.03 10.52
C LEU A 18 2.29 10.74 9.21
N ASP A 19 3.38 11.50 9.20
CA ASP A 19 3.89 12.15 7.99
C ASP A 19 4.35 11.11 6.96
N LEU A 20 5.04 10.05 7.40
CA LEU A 20 5.47 8.95 6.53
C LEU A 20 4.28 8.15 5.98
N ALA A 21 3.24 7.93 6.78
CA ALA A 21 2.03 7.24 6.32
C ALA A 21 1.26 8.05 5.25
N ARG A 22 1.47 9.37 5.19
CA ARG A 22 0.87 10.28 4.20
C ARG A 22 1.81 10.63 3.04
N ALA A 23 2.94 9.94 2.94
CA ALA A 23 3.92 10.20 1.89
C ALA A 23 3.30 10.11 0.49
N ASP A 24 3.57 11.10 -0.35
CA ASP A 24 3.01 11.22 -1.71
C ASP A 24 3.33 10.00 -2.58
N GLU A 25 4.39 9.28 -2.28
CA GLU A 25 4.78 8.03 -2.94
C GLU A 25 3.67 6.96 -2.86
N LEU A 26 3.06 6.77 -1.67
CA LEU A 26 1.99 5.79 -1.49
C LEU A 26 0.75 6.18 -2.29
N GLY A 27 0.43 7.47 -2.32
CA GLY A 27 -0.69 8.01 -3.10
C GLY A 27 -0.50 7.81 -4.60
N ARG A 28 0.69 8.14 -5.11
CA ARG A 28 1.04 8.00 -6.54
C ARG A 28 1.01 6.56 -7.01
N VAL A 29 1.64 5.66 -6.26
CA VAL A 29 1.67 4.22 -6.61
C VAL A 29 0.26 3.64 -6.59
N ARG A 30 -0.54 3.97 -5.58
CA ARG A 30 -1.93 3.53 -5.49
C ARG A 30 -2.72 4.01 -6.71
N ALA A 31 -2.55 5.27 -7.12
CA ALA A 31 -3.20 5.80 -8.31
C ALA A 31 -2.78 5.05 -9.58
N TYR A 32 -1.50 4.71 -9.75
CA TYR A 32 -1.04 3.92 -10.89
C TYR A 32 -1.64 2.51 -10.90
N VAL A 33 -1.64 1.82 -9.75
CA VAL A 33 -2.25 0.49 -9.62
C VAL A 33 -3.76 0.53 -9.88
N THR A 34 -4.47 1.51 -9.33
CA THR A 34 -5.90 1.71 -9.61
C THR A 34 -6.15 1.91 -11.10
N ARG A 35 -5.35 2.76 -11.76
CA ARG A 35 -5.47 2.98 -13.20
C ARG A 35 -5.20 1.71 -14.01
N MET A 36 -4.23 0.88 -13.61
CA MET A 36 -4.01 -0.42 -14.23
C MET A 36 -5.23 -1.34 -14.07
N ILE A 37 -5.81 -1.41 -12.87
CA ILE A 37 -7.02 -2.21 -12.61
C ILE A 37 -8.18 -1.75 -13.49
N ASP A 38 -8.38 -0.43 -13.60
CA ASP A 38 -9.46 0.14 -14.42
C ASP A 38 -9.27 -0.20 -15.90
N LEU A 39 -8.05 -0.05 -16.44
CA LEU A 39 -7.73 -0.39 -17.82
C LEU A 39 -7.94 -1.89 -18.08
N LEU A 40 -7.37 -2.76 -17.26
CA LEU A 40 -7.48 -4.20 -17.42
C LEU A 40 -8.93 -4.69 -17.27
N GLY A 41 -9.69 -4.11 -16.33
CA GLY A 41 -11.10 -4.42 -16.13
C GLY A 41 -12.02 -3.96 -17.25
N ALA A 42 -11.57 -2.98 -18.05
CA ALA A 42 -12.30 -2.47 -19.21
C ALA A 42 -12.10 -3.31 -20.48
N ILE A 43 -11.12 -4.22 -20.52
CA ILE A 43 -10.80 -5.00 -21.73
C ILE A 43 -11.80 -6.14 -21.94
N ASP A 44 -12.42 -6.15 -23.12
CA ASP A 44 -13.32 -7.19 -23.59
C ASP A 44 -12.65 -8.06 -24.67
N LEU A 45 -11.73 -8.94 -24.23
CA LEU A 45 -11.02 -9.87 -25.12
C LEU A 45 -11.96 -10.75 -25.97
N PRO A 46 -13.09 -11.28 -25.46
CA PRO A 46 -14.04 -12.05 -26.28
C PRO A 46 -14.57 -11.28 -27.49
N VAL A 47 -14.89 -9.99 -27.33
CA VAL A 47 -15.35 -9.14 -28.43
C VAL A 47 -14.21 -8.84 -29.40
N ILE A 48 -13.02 -8.48 -28.90
CA ILE A 48 -11.84 -8.19 -29.73
C ILE A 48 -11.42 -9.39 -30.57
N CYS A 49 -11.52 -10.60 -30.02
CA CYS A 49 -11.16 -11.85 -30.69
C CYS A 49 -12.27 -12.38 -31.61
N GLY A 50 -13.43 -11.72 -31.69
CA GLY A 50 -14.55 -12.13 -32.56
C GLY A 50 -15.32 -13.38 -32.10
N ILE A 51 -15.14 -13.80 -30.84
CA ILE A 51 -15.77 -14.99 -30.24
C ILE A 51 -17.04 -14.60 -29.46
N GLY A 52 -17.10 -13.35 -28.98
CA GLY A 52 -18.27 -12.76 -28.34
C GLY A 52 -19.24 -12.15 -29.34
N ARG A 53 -20.53 -12.05 -28.97
CA ARG A 53 -21.47 -11.21 -29.72
C ARG A 53 -21.04 -9.75 -29.59
N PRO A 54 -20.96 -8.99 -30.70
CA PRO A 54 -20.71 -7.55 -30.61
C PRO A 54 -21.81 -6.92 -29.75
N ALA A 55 -21.43 -6.01 -28.87
CA ALA A 55 -22.34 -5.29 -28.00
C ALA A 55 -23.52 -4.72 -28.82
N GLY A 56 -24.74 -5.09 -28.41
CA GLY A 56 -25.97 -4.58 -29.02
C GLY A 56 -26.08 -3.07 -28.86
N VAL A 57 -26.94 -2.44 -29.67
CA VAL A 57 -27.16 -0.98 -29.64
C VAL A 57 -27.54 -0.49 -28.22
N PHE A 58 -28.23 -1.31 -27.44
CA PHE A 58 -28.55 -1.04 -26.03
C PHE A 58 -27.33 -1.08 -25.09
N ASP A 59 -26.39 -2.03 -25.28
CA ASP A 59 -25.15 -2.08 -24.49
C ASP A 59 -24.21 -0.90 -24.81
N ARG A 60 -24.29 -0.34 -26.01
CA ARG A 60 -23.54 0.88 -26.40
C ARG A 60 -24.15 2.17 -25.84
N LEU A 61 -25.44 2.15 -25.49
CA LEU A 61 -26.18 3.28 -24.91
C LEU A 61 -26.18 3.26 -23.38
N PHE A 62 -26.08 2.08 -22.76
CA PHE A 62 -26.10 1.90 -21.30
C PHE A 62 -24.82 1.32 -20.70
N GLY A 63 -23.91 0.76 -21.52
CA GLY A 63 -22.57 0.37 -21.11
C GLY A 63 -21.67 1.60 -21.11
N GLY A 64 -21.02 1.87 -19.97
CA GLY A 64 -20.22 3.06 -19.76
C GLY A 64 -19.16 3.31 -20.84
N THR A 65 -18.79 4.58 -21.01
CA THR A 65 -17.88 5.15 -22.02
C THR A 65 -16.42 4.67 -21.97
N GLY A 66 -16.14 3.51 -21.37
CA GLY A 66 -14.79 3.04 -21.08
C GLY A 66 -14.44 1.61 -21.49
N ARG A 67 -15.32 0.86 -22.18
CA ARG A 67 -14.98 -0.51 -22.64
C ARG A 67 -13.94 -0.47 -23.76
N ILE A 68 -12.93 -1.34 -23.65
CA ILE A 68 -11.92 -1.58 -24.68
C ILE A 68 -12.34 -2.83 -25.43
N ASP A 69 -13.01 -2.65 -26.55
CA ASP A 69 -13.62 -3.71 -27.37
C ASP A 69 -13.11 -3.75 -28.82
N THR A 70 -12.18 -2.84 -29.18
CA THR A 70 -11.54 -2.78 -30.49
C THR A 70 -10.03 -2.99 -30.38
N LEU A 71 -9.40 -3.48 -31.46
CA LEU A 71 -7.94 -3.65 -31.53
C LEU A 71 -7.18 -2.32 -31.38
N CYS A 72 -7.72 -1.21 -31.90
CA CYS A 72 -7.11 0.11 -31.76
C CYS A 72 -7.11 0.56 -30.29
N ALA A 73 -8.28 0.48 -29.63
CA ALA A 73 -8.38 0.83 -28.21
C ALA A 73 -7.53 -0.10 -27.32
N LEU A 74 -7.36 -1.36 -27.72
CA LEU A 74 -6.49 -2.32 -27.03
C LEU A 74 -5.02 -1.92 -27.14
N GLU A 75 -4.56 -1.47 -28.32
CA GLU A 75 -3.19 -1.01 -28.52
C GLU A 75 -2.90 0.28 -27.73
N ASP A 76 -3.85 1.22 -27.69
CA ASP A 76 -3.74 2.44 -26.88
C ASP A 76 -3.65 2.10 -25.37
N ALA A 77 -4.52 1.19 -24.89
CA ALA A 77 -4.48 0.71 -23.53
C ALA A 77 -3.19 -0.04 -23.19
N ARG A 78 -2.65 -0.83 -24.14
CA ARG A 78 -1.36 -1.51 -24.01
C ARG A 78 -0.22 -0.50 -23.81
N ALA A 79 -0.19 0.56 -24.61
CA ALA A 79 0.82 1.62 -24.50
C ALA A 79 0.72 2.38 -23.17
N GLU A 80 -0.51 2.67 -22.71
CA GLU A 80 -0.72 3.28 -21.39
C GLU A 80 -0.27 2.35 -20.25
N LEU A 81 -0.60 1.05 -20.33
CA LEU A 81 -0.15 0.05 -19.36
C LEU A 81 1.38 -0.08 -19.33
N ASP A 82 2.06 -0.06 -20.49
CA ASP A 82 3.53 -0.01 -20.58
C ASP A 82 4.11 1.21 -19.84
N GLN A 83 3.47 2.38 -19.99
CA GLN A 83 3.88 3.59 -19.27
C GLN A 83 3.67 3.44 -17.77
N LEU A 84 2.51 2.93 -17.34
CA LEU A 84 2.21 2.70 -15.93
C LEU A 84 3.17 1.68 -15.31
N VAL A 85 3.54 0.62 -16.02
CA VAL A 85 4.55 -0.37 -15.56
C VAL A 85 5.87 0.34 -15.25
N ARG A 86 6.34 1.21 -16.15
CA ARG A 86 7.59 1.97 -15.95
C ARG A 86 7.51 2.93 -14.76
N LEU A 87 6.40 3.66 -14.62
CA LEU A 87 6.19 4.59 -13.50
C LEU A 87 6.17 3.86 -12.16
N THR A 88 5.48 2.73 -12.11
CA THR A 88 5.38 1.90 -10.91
C THR A 88 6.71 1.21 -10.57
N ALA A 89 7.46 0.74 -11.59
CA ALA A 89 8.80 0.21 -11.41
C ALA A 89 9.76 1.26 -10.80
N ALA A 90 9.73 2.49 -11.32
CA ALA A 90 10.54 3.59 -10.80
C ALA A 90 10.16 4.00 -9.36
N ALA A 91 8.93 3.74 -8.94
CA ALA A 91 8.44 4.01 -7.59
C ALA A 91 8.80 2.90 -6.57
N LEU A 92 9.30 1.74 -7.00
CA LEU A 92 9.62 0.63 -6.12
C LEU A 92 10.71 0.96 -5.10
N ASP A 93 11.82 1.56 -5.54
CA ASP A 93 12.91 1.97 -4.66
C ASP A 93 12.47 2.99 -3.59
N PRO A 94 11.73 4.07 -3.93
CA PRO A 94 11.10 4.94 -2.96
C PRO A 94 10.21 4.21 -1.94
N LEU A 95 9.39 3.25 -2.39
CA LEU A 95 8.52 2.46 -1.49
C LEU A 95 9.33 1.57 -0.53
N LEU A 96 10.38 0.92 -1.02
CA LEU A 96 11.27 0.12 -0.17
C LEU A 96 11.93 0.98 0.90
N ARG A 97 12.41 2.17 0.54
CA ARG A 97 12.95 3.14 1.51
C ARG A 97 11.89 3.61 2.50
N LEU A 98 10.66 3.83 2.06
CA LEU A 98 9.56 4.21 2.94
C LEU A 98 9.24 3.11 3.96
N ARG A 99 9.16 1.85 3.51
CA ARG A 99 9.01 0.67 4.38
C ARG A 99 10.12 0.62 5.43
N ASP A 100 11.37 0.79 5.01
CA ASP A 100 12.52 0.73 5.93
C ASP A 100 12.45 1.85 6.97
N ARG A 101 12.05 3.06 6.56
CA ARG A 101 11.83 4.19 7.49
C ARG A 101 10.69 3.92 8.47
N LEU A 102 9.57 3.36 8.02
CA LEU A 102 8.45 3.01 8.90
C LEU A 102 8.84 1.92 9.91
N SER A 103 9.59 0.91 9.45
CA SER A 103 10.10 -0.16 10.31
C SER A 103 11.07 0.37 11.37
N GLU A 104 11.95 1.30 10.98
CA GLU A 104 12.86 1.96 11.92
C GLU A 104 12.11 2.84 12.93
N GLN A 105 11.08 3.58 12.49
CA GLN A 105 10.23 4.34 13.42
C GLN A 105 9.52 3.41 14.41
N ALA A 106 8.99 2.27 13.96
CA ALA A 106 8.32 1.32 14.84
C ALA A 106 9.25 0.80 15.95
N ARG A 107 10.48 0.40 15.59
CA ARG A 107 11.50 -0.03 16.56
C ARG A 107 11.86 1.06 17.56
N ARG A 108 11.99 2.31 17.10
CA ARG A 108 12.28 3.44 17.98
C ARG A 108 11.14 3.73 18.95
N ILE A 109 9.89 3.67 18.48
CA ILE A 109 8.71 3.83 19.34
C ILE A 109 8.68 2.76 20.43
N GLU A 110 8.96 1.51 20.09
CA GLU A 110 9.04 0.41 21.06
C GLU A 110 10.14 0.65 22.11
N ALA A 111 11.35 1.01 21.67
CA ALA A 111 12.46 1.32 22.56
C ALA A 111 12.14 2.50 23.51
N THR A 112 11.64 3.61 22.98
CA THR A 112 11.20 4.76 23.78
C THR A 112 10.06 4.39 24.73
N GLY A 113 9.18 3.47 24.33
CA GLY A 113 8.14 2.93 25.21
C GLY A 113 8.72 2.23 26.43
N GLY A 114 9.76 1.42 26.24
CA GLY A 114 10.52 0.81 27.34
C GLY A 114 11.13 1.84 28.29
N ASP A 115 11.71 2.92 27.75
CA ASP A 115 12.27 4.01 28.56
C ASP A 115 11.20 4.74 29.39
N ILE A 116 10.02 4.97 28.81
CA ILE A 116 8.88 5.59 29.52
C ILE A 116 8.39 4.67 30.65
N GLU A 117 8.30 3.35 30.40
CA GLU A 117 7.89 2.37 31.41
C GLU A 117 8.89 2.29 32.56
N ALA A 118 10.20 2.20 32.25
CA ALA A 118 11.27 2.24 33.25
C ALA A 118 11.22 3.54 34.08
N ALA A 119 11.00 4.69 33.42
CA ALA A 119 10.86 5.97 34.08
C ALA A 119 9.61 6.03 34.99
N ALA A 120 8.50 5.43 34.59
CA ALA A 120 7.28 5.36 35.40
C ALA A 120 7.50 4.55 36.68
N LEU A 121 8.14 3.39 36.57
CA LEU A 121 8.48 2.52 37.70
C LEU A 121 9.45 3.21 38.67
N ALA A 122 10.49 3.86 38.15
CA ALA A 122 11.44 4.62 38.97
C ALA A 122 10.77 5.78 39.72
N ALA A 123 9.87 6.52 39.05
CA ALA A 123 9.10 7.58 39.69
C ALA A 123 8.18 7.03 40.79
N GLY A 124 7.51 5.90 40.56
CA GLY A 124 6.70 5.24 41.58
C GLY A 124 7.52 4.83 42.80
N PHE A 125 8.66 4.17 42.58
CA PHE A 125 9.59 3.79 43.65
C PHE A 125 10.04 5.00 44.48
N LEU A 126 10.43 6.10 43.82
CA LEU A 126 10.85 7.33 44.50
C LEU A 126 9.70 7.99 45.27
N ALA A 127 8.47 7.94 44.75
CA ALA A 127 7.30 8.43 45.47
C ALA A 127 7.10 7.66 46.78
N ASP A 128 7.16 6.34 46.74
CA ASP A 128 7.00 5.49 47.92
C ASP A 128 8.13 5.71 48.94
N HIS A 129 9.38 5.74 48.46
CA HIS A 129 10.56 5.90 49.31
C HIS A 129 10.61 7.26 50.04
N LEU A 130 10.12 8.32 49.38
CA LEU A 130 10.14 9.69 49.91
C LEU A 130 8.86 10.06 50.67
N SER A 131 7.87 9.17 50.74
CA SER A 131 6.54 9.43 51.29
C SER A 131 6.55 10.03 52.70
N ILE A 132 7.47 9.56 53.56
CA ILE A 132 7.58 9.99 54.96
C ILE A 132 8.55 11.18 55.09
N THR A 133 9.68 11.13 54.40
CA THR A 133 10.80 12.07 54.60
C THR A 133 10.65 13.36 53.78
N GLN A 134 10.02 13.30 52.61
CA GLN A 134 9.81 14.45 51.72
C GLN A 134 8.45 14.36 51.01
N PRO A 135 7.32 14.58 51.72
CA PRO A 135 5.98 14.32 51.19
C PRO A 135 5.64 15.17 49.95
N ALA A 136 6.10 16.43 49.90
CA ALA A 136 5.89 17.27 48.72
C ALA A 136 6.63 16.74 47.47
N LEU A 137 7.82 16.16 47.65
CA LEU A 137 8.57 15.57 46.53
C LEU A 137 8.00 14.21 46.12
N SER A 138 7.57 13.40 47.10
CA SER A 138 6.85 12.15 46.88
C SER A 138 5.61 12.37 46.01
N GLN A 139 4.79 13.37 46.32
CA GLN A 139 3.59 13.67 45.54
C GLN A 139 3.90 14.05 44.08
N ARG A 140 4.97 14.83 43.84
CA ARG A 140 5.40 15.17 42.48
C ARG A 140 5.86 13.94 41.70
N PHE A 141 6.54 13.00 42.35
CA PHE A 141 6.93 11.74 41.72
C PHE A 141 5.73 10.83 41.45
N LEU A 142 4.73 10.80 42.34
CA LEU A 142 3.49 10.06 42.12
C LEU A 142 2.71 10.60 40.93
N GLU A 143 2.51 11.91 40.85
CA GLU A 143 1.91 12.59 39.69
C GLU A 143 2.68 12.27 38.40
N ARG A 144 4.01 12.22 38.50
CA ARG A 144 4.85 11.90 37.36
C ARG A 144 4.72 10.45 36.91
N ALA A 145 4.69 9.50 37.85
CA ALA A 145 4.47 8.09 37.56
C ALA A 145 3.12 7.88 36.87
N MET A 146 2.04 8.49 37.37
CA MET A 146 0.72 8.43 36.73
C MET A 146 0.72 8.99 35.30
N SER A 147 1.39 10.12 35.08
CA SER A 147 1.54 10.72 33.74
C SER A 147 2.29 9.79 32.77
N LEU A 148 3.38 9.16 33.21
CA LEU A 148 4.19 8.25 32.39
C LEU A 148 3.43 6.95 32.09
N THR A 149 2.76 6.35 33.09
CA THR A 149 1.93 5.16 32.89
C THR A 149 0.81 5.42 31.88
N ARG A 150 0.20 6.60 31.88
CA ARG A 150 -0.79 6.98 30.87
C ARG A 150 -0.19 6.96 29.46
N SER A 151 1.03 7.46 29.28
CA SER A 151 1.73 7.40 27.99
C SER A 151 2.03 5.96 27.55
N VAL A 152 2.42 5.07 28.47
CA VAL A 152 2.63 3.64 28.16
C VAL A 152 1.34 2.99 27.67
N VAL A 153 0.21 3.28 28.32
CA VAL A 153 -1.10 2.76 27.92
C VAL A 153 -1.49 3.26 26.52
N GLN A 154 -1.26 4.54 26.22
CA GLN A 154 -1.51 5.08 24.88
C GLN A 154 -0.66 4.39 23.82
N LEU A 155 0.65 4.23 24.08
CA LEU A 155 1.57 3.57 23.17
C LEU A 155 1.12 2.14 22.82
N ARG A 156 0.70 1.38 23.84
CA ARG A 156 0.15 0.01 23.65
C ARG A 156 -1.19 0.02 22.91
N GLY A 157 -2.03 1.03 23.13
CA GLY A 157 -3.30 1.20 22.43
C GLY A 157 -3.14 1.50 20.94
N ASP A 158 -2.07 2.21 20.56
CA ASP A 158 -1.80 2.61 19.18
C ASP A 158 -1.05 1.53 18.36
N ASP A 159 -0.67 0.42 18.97
CA ASP A 159 0.07 -0.68 18.34
C ASP A 159 -0.58 -1.28 17.09
N PRO A 160 -1.89 -1.63 17.08
CA PRO A 160 -2.53 -2.19 15.88
C PRO A 160 -2.58 -1.19 14.72
N LEU A 161 -2.73 0.11 15.01
CA LEU A 161 -2.72 1.16 13.98
C LEU A 161 -1.32 1.27 13.35
N ARG A 162 -0.27 1.25 14.17
CA ARG A 162 1.13 1.29 13.70
C ARG A 162 1.47 0.04 12.88
N ALA A 163 0.99 -1.13 13.28
CA ALA A 163 1.14 -2.36 12.51
C ALA A 163 0.49 -2.25 11.12
N ALA A 164 -0.76 -1.79 11.05
CA ALA A 164 -1.46 -1.60 9.77
C ALA A 164 -0.76 -0.58 8.84
N GLN A 165 -0.18 0.49 9.39
CA GLN A 165 0.60 1.46 8.62
C GLN A 165 1.89 0.86 8.04
N ALA A 166 2.52 -0.08 8.75
CA ALA A 166 3.70 -0.78 8.26
C ALA A 166 3.38 -1.85 7.20
N GLU A 167 2.19 -2.45 7.24
CA GLU A 167 1.72 -3.43 6.26
C GLU A 167 1.39 -2.80 4.90
N GLN A 168 0.85 -1.58 4.88
CA GLN A 168 0.37 -0.93 3.67
C GLN A 168 1.43 -0.81 2.54
N PRO A 169 2.69 -0.41 2.80
CA PRO A 169 3.75 -0.47 1.79
C PRO A 169 4.09 -1.88 1.32
N LEU A 170 4.01 -2.89 2.22
CA LEU A 170 4.34 -4.28 1.88
C LEU A 170 3.38 -4.85 0.84
N HIS A 171 2.08 -4.61 1.02
CA HIS A 171 1.06 -5.02 0.04
C HIS A 171 1.32 -4.40 -1.34
N LEU A 172 1.61 -3.10 -1.39
CA LEU A 172 1.92 -2.42 -2.65
C LEU A 172 3.21 -2.96 -3.28
N ILE A 173 4.27 -3.20 -2.50
CA ILE A 173 5.52 -3.79 -3.00
C ILE A 173 5.27 -5.17 -3.60
N ALA A 174 4.50 -6.03 -2.93
CA ALA A 174 4.16 -7.35 -3.43
C ALA A 174 3.37 -7.30 -4.74
N ALA A 175 2.31 -6.47 -4.80
CA ALA A 175 1.51 -6.28 -6.01
C ALA A 175 2.37 -5.77 -7.18
N ILE A 176 3.33 -4.87 -6.93
CA ILE A 176 4.27 -4.41 -7.95
C ILE A 176 5.16 -5.54 -8.44
N GLN A 177 5.81 -6.26 -7.52
CA GLN A 177 6.79 -7.27 -7.89
C GLN A 177 6.14 -8.44 -8.63
N GLU A 178 5.00 -8.94 -8.18
CA GLU A 178 4.37 -10.13 -8.75
C GLU A 178 3.50 -9.80 -9.97
N ALA A 179 2.62 -8.80 -9.87
CA ALA A 179 1.67 -8.51 -10.93
C ALA A 179 2.26 -7.57 -11.98
N VAL A 180 2.87 -6.45 -11.55
CA VAL A 180 3.31 -5.38 -12.46
C VAL A 180 4.63 -5.71 -13.16
N LEU A 181 5.60 -6.28 -12.44
CA LEU A 181 6.94 -6.51 -12.99
C LEU A 181 7.14 -7.90 -13.59
N VAL A 182 6.34 -8.89 -13.17
CA VAL A 182 6.46 -10.28 -13.65
C VAL A 182 5.34 -10.63 -14.62
N ALA A 183 4.08 -10.52 -14.19
CA ALA A 183 2.95 -10.99 -15.01
C ALA A 183 2.56 -10.02 -16.14
N MET A 184 2.55 -8.70 -15.87
CA MET A 184 2.14 -7.67 -16.84
C MET A 184 2.99 -7.66 -18.11
N PRO A 185 4.35 -7.67 -18.06
CA PRO A 185 5.15 -7.52 -19.28
C PRO A 185 4.98 -8.70 -20.23
N ALA A 186 4.83 -9.91 -19.69
CA ALA A 186 4.55 -11.12 -20.48
C ALA A 186 3.18 -11.02 -21.17
N TRP A 187 2.16 -10.55 -20.46
CA TRP A 187 0.83 -10.34 -21.02
C TRP A 187 0.83 -9.24 -22.09
N LEU A 188 1.46 -8.08 -21.83
CA LEU A 188 1.58 -6.98 -22.80
C LEU A 188 2.32 -7.41 -24.07
N SER A 189 3.36 -8.24 -23.94
CA SER A 189 4.07 -8.81 -25.09
C SER A 189 3.17 -9.72 -25.93
N THR A 190 2.29 -10.48 -25.27
CA THR A 190 1.32 -11.36 -25.96
C THR A 190 0.26 -10.53 -26.70
N ILE A 191 -0.21 -9.43 -26.09
CA ILE A 191 -1.13 -8.50 -26.74
C ILE A 191 -0.48 -7.80 -27.93
N ALA A 192 0.77 -7.36 -27.83
CA ALA A 192 1.51 -6.76 -28.95
C ALA A 192 1.65 -7.74 -30.13
N ALA A 193 1.92 -9.02 -29.85
CA ALA A 193 1.96 -10.05 -30.88
C ALA A 193 0.58 -10.27 -31.54
N LEU A 194 -0.50 -10.22 -30.74
CA LEU A 194 -1.87 -10.33 -31.24
C LEU A 194 -2.24 -9.14 -32.13
N THR A 195 -1.93 -7.91 -31.74
CA THR A 195 -2.23 -6.72 -32.55
C THR A 195 -1.38 -6.68 -33.83
N ALA A 196 -0.13 -7.14 -33.78
CA ALA A 196 0.73 -7.25 -34.96
C ALA A 196 0.34 -8.37 -35.95
N THR A 197 -0.31 -9.44 -35.48
CA THR A 197 -0.73 -10.57 -36.33
C THR A 197 -2.16 -10.43 -36.86
N ALA A 198 -3.02 -9.68 -36.16
CA ALA A 198 -4.39 -9.40 -36.58
C ALA A 198 -4.47 -8.62 -37.91
N SER A 199 -3.44 -7.82 -38.25
CA SER A 199 -3.27 -7.16 -39.54
C SER A 199 -2.86 -8.12 -40.69
N GLY A 200 -2.53 -9.38 -40.38
CA GLY A 200 -1.99 -10.39 -41.30
C GLY A 200 -2.87 -11.61 -41.60
N ALA A 201 -4.17 -11.58 -41.28
CA ALA A 201 -5.17 -12.61 -41.63
C ALA A 201 -5.34 -13.83 -40.68
N ARG A 202 -4.88 -13.77 -39.42
CA ARG A 202 -5.19 -14.82 -38.42
C ARG A 202 -5.89 -14.24 -37.19
N SER A 203 -7.18 -14.53 -37.04
CA SER A 203 -7.91 -14.30 -35.80
C SER A 203 -7.54 -15.37 -34.76
N PRO A 204 -7.33 -15.00 -33.48
CA PRO A 204 -7.02 -15.97 -32.42
C PRO A 204 -8.15 -17.00 -32.28
N ASN A 205 -7.79 -18.23 -31.97
CA ASN A 205 -8.78 -19.29 -31.78
C ASN A 205 -9.49 -19.16 -30.40
N PRO A 206 -10.64 -19.82 -30.19
CA PRO A 206 -11.39 -19.71 -28.93
C PRO A 206 -10.61 -20.09 -27.67
N THR A 207 -9.67 -21.02 -27.79
CA THR A 207 -8.82 -21.48 -26.70
C THR A 207 -7.77 -20.44 -26.33
N GLU A 208 -7.11 -19.84 -27.33
CA GLU A 208 -6.13 -18.75 -27.16
C GLU A 208 -6.78 -17.52 -26.51
N ALA A 209 -7.98 -17.15 -26.95
CA ALA A 209 -8.72 -16.05 -26.33
C ALA A 209 -9.15 -16.36 -24.89
N GLY A 210 -9.55 -17.61 -24.60
CA GLY A 210 -9.87 -18.06 -23.26
C GLY A 210 -8.66 -18.02 -22.32
N GLU A 211 -7.48 -18.44 -22.80
CA GLU A 211 -6.24 -18.38 -22.03
C GLU A 211 -5.81 -16.93 -21.75
N LEU A 212 -5.93 -16.03 -22.74
CA LEU A 212 -5.67 -14.60 -22.57
C LEU A 212 -6.59 -13.96 -21.54
N GLN A 213 -7.89 -14.30 -21.57
CA GLN A 213 -8.86 -13.83 -20.60
C GLN A 213 -8.54 -14.36 -19.19
N HIS A 214 -8.13 -15.62 -19.07
CA HIS A 214 -7.74 -16.19 -17.80
C HIS A 214 -6.52 -15.48 -17.21
N ARG A 215 -5.46 -15.25 -18.01
CA ARG A 215 -4.27 -14.51 -17.60
C ARG A 215 -4.60 -13.08 -17.17
N LEU A 216 -5.47 -12.38 -17.91
CA LEU A 216 -5.96 -11.05 -17.53
C LEU A 216 -6.65 -11.06 -16.16
N GLN A 217 -7.50 -12.05 -15.91
CA GLN A 217 -8.17 -12.21 -14.62
C GLN A 217 -7.20 -12.52 -13.48
N THR A 218 -6.18 -13.36 -13.71
CA THR A 218 -5.13 -13.63 -12.73
C THR A 218 -4.37 -12.37 -12.35
N ILE A 219 -3.96 -11.55 -13.33
CA ILE A 219 -3.27 -10.28 -13.08
C ILE A 219 -4.18 -9.33 -12.30
N LEU A 220 -5.46 -9.22 -12.69
CA LEU A 220 -6.44 -8.40 -11.97
C LEU A 220 -6.65 -8.85 -10.52
N GLN A 221 -6.60 -10.15 -10.24
CA GLN A 221 -6.69 -10.66 -8.88
C GLN A 221 -5.45 -10.29 -8.07
N GLN A 222 -4.25 -10.47 -8.64
CA GLN A 222 -2.98 -10.14 -7.99
C GLN A 222 -2.82 -8.63 -7.69
N LEU A 223 -3.42 -7.75 -8.50
CA LEU A 223 -3.41 -6.31 -8.25
C LEU A 223 -4.41 -5.86 -7.17
N LYS A 224 -5.41 -6.68 -6.85
CA LYS A 224 -6.46 -6.37 -5.87
C LYS A 224 -6.16 -6.91 -4.47
N THR A 225 -5.28 -7.90 -4.37
CA THR A 225 -4.75 -8.48 -3.13
C THR A 225 -3.64 -7.63 -2.54
#